data_AF-A0A6J1TAY1-F1
#
_entry.id   AF-A0A6J1TAY1-F1
#
_cell.length_a   1.000
_cell.length_b   1.000
_cell.length_c   1.000
_cell.angle_alpha   90.00
_cell.angle_beta   90.00
_cell.angle_gamma   90.00
#
_symmetry.space_group_name_H-M   'P 1'
#
loop_
_entity.id
_entity.type
_entity.pdbx_description
1 polymer ?
#
loop_
_entity_poly.entity_id
_entity_poly.type
_entity_poly.pdbx_seq_one_letter_code
_entity_poly.pdbx_strand_id
1 'polypeptide(L)'
;MNCVPCFECGEGYTITRENLDRWTDSVNNVLASTDGRHHFKRYLESRNFDESLSTVEFWERCVRIMPTKTDGGDSPPPAPSESLFSFSSSSQGECSTSSSSHHSFNAPTSSSVAKTSQVSENLHRELELLVEFANNYVNLDLAQMRNLYRMMRLTDEAKVIEALLQAKQSAMELLADDYELFREHLLKSQGLLKR
;
A
#
# COMPACT_ATOMS: atom_id res chain seq x y z
N MET A 1 6.92 -16.65 -24.79
CA MET A 1 6.74 -15.21 -24.59
C MET A 1 5.25 -14.96 -24.45
N ASN A 2 4.73 -14.91 -23.22
CA ASN A 2 3.30 -14.87 -22.94
C ASN A 2 2.86 -13.44 -22.63
N CYS A 3 3.17 -12.52 -23.54
CA CYS A 3 2.72 -11.13 -23.46
C CYS A 3 1.45 -10.99 -24.30
N VAL A 4 0.38 -10.44 -23.72
CA VAL A 4 -0.89 -10.25 -24.44
C VAL A 4 -1.06 -8.77 -24.79
N PRO A 5 -1.42 -8.42 -26.03
CA PRO A 5 -1.63 -7.04 -26.43
C PRO A 5 -2.81 -6.43 -25.65
N CYS A 6 -2.57 -5.35 -24.92
CA CYS A 6 -3.66 -4.52 -24.39
C CYS A 6 -4.08 -3.52 -25.48
N PHE A 7 -5.18 -3.81 -26.18
CA PHE A 7 -5.64 -2.97 -27.29
C PHE A 7 -6.07 -1.55 -26.88
N GLU A 8 -6.47 -1.34 -25.63
CA GLU A 8 -6.89 -0.02 -25.11
C GLU A 8 -5.72 0.81 -24.55
N CYS A 9 -4.54 0.20 -24.38
CA CYS A 9 -3.39 0.82 -23.73
C CYS A 9 -2.51 1.67 -24.67
N GLY A 10 -2.86 1.77 -25.95
CA GLY A 10 -2.03 2.42 -26.97
C GLY A 10 -0.87 1.53 -27.43
N GLU A 11 -0.18 1.95 -28.49
CA GLU A 11 0.90 1.17 -29.10
C GLU A 11 2.05 0.93 -28.12
N GLY A 12 2.25 -0.33 -27.72
CA GLY A 12 3.47 -0.79 -27.04
C GLY A 12 3.32 -1.33 -25.62
N TYR A 13 2.19 -1.15 -24.95
CA TYR A 13 2.00 -1.69 -23.59
C TYR A 13 1.41 -3.11 -23.63
N THR A 14 2.22 -4.09 -23.25
CA THR A 14 1.77 -5.47 -23.06
C THR A 14 1.72 -5.80 -21.58
N ILE A 15 0.60 -6.37 -21.13
CA ILE A 15 0.46 -6.84 -19.75
C ILE A 15 0.97 -8.29 -19.73
N THR A 16 1.94 -8.58 -18.88
CA THR A 16 2.42 -9.95 -18.67
C THR A 16 1.37 -10.76 -17.93
N ARG A 17 1.34 -12.08 -18.14
CA ARG A 17 0.39 -12.97 -17.46
C ARG A 17 0.52 -12.89 -15.94
N GLU A 18 1.74 -12.73 -15.43
CA GLU A 18 2.02 -12.64 -13.99
C GLU A 18 1.49 -11.33 -13.41
N ASN A 19 1.60 -10.21 -14.15
CA ASN A 19 1.02 -8.94 -13.74
C ASN A 19 -0.50 -8.98 -13.77
N LEU A 20 -1.09 -9.59 -14.80
CA LEU A 20 -2.53 -9.79 -14.92
C LEU A 20 -3.07 -10.54 -13.70
N ASP A 21 -2.52 -11.73 -13.41
CA ASP A 21 -2.92 -12.58 -12.29
C ASP A 21 -2.87 -11.79 -10.96
N ARG A 22 -1.71 -11.19 -10.68
CA ARG A 22 -1.48 -10.36 -9.50
C ARG A 22 -2.46 -9.20 -9.38
N TRP A 23 -2.73 -8.49 -10.47
CA TRP A 23 -3.64 -7.33 -10.47
C TRP A 23 -5.11 -7.76 -10.35
N THR A 24 -5.47 -8.96 -10.79
CA THR A 24 -6.85 -9.48 -10.66
C THR A 24 -7.17 -10.09 -9.30
N ASP A 25 -6.16 -10.32 -8.45
CA ASP A 25 -6.35 -10.86 -7.10
C ASP A 25 -6.88 -9.83 -6.10
N SER A 26 -6.42 -8.57 -6.18
CA SER A 26 -6.82 -7.52 -5.24
C SER A 26 -6.53 -6.12 -5.75
N VAL A 27 -7.42 -5.17 -5.43
CA VAL A 27 -7.19 -3.73 -5.63
C VAL A 27 -5.88 -3.26 -4.99
N ASN A 28 -5.48 -3.83 -3.85
CA ASN A 28 -4.22 -3.49 -3.21
C ASN A 28 -3.01 -3.82 -4.10
N ASN A 29 -3.05 -4.92 -4.86
CA ASN A 29 -1.98 -5.30 -5.77
C ASN A 29 -1.90 -4.36 -6.97
N VAL A 30 -3.06 -3.89 -7.46
CA VAL A 30 -3.13 -2.85 -8.50
C VAL A 30 -2.51 -1.56 -7.98
N LEU A 31 -2.95 -1.09 -6.80
CA LEU A 31 -2.51 0.18 -6.23
C LEU A 31 -1.04 0.14 -5.77
N ALA A 32 -0.52 -1.00 -5.34
CA ALA A 32 0.90 -1.14 -5.00
C ALA A 32 1.81 -1.07 -6.24
N SER A 33 1.33 -1.51 -7.41
CA SER A 33 2.09 -1.52 -8.66
C SER A 33 1.99 -0.19 -9.40
N THR A 34 3.12 0.40 -9.81
CA THR A 34 3.10 1.62 -10.63
C THR A 34 2.40 1.40 -11.96
N ASP A 35 2.68 0.29 -12.63
CA ASP A 35 2.01 -0.08 -13.88
C ASP A 35 0.53 -0.38 -13.63
N GLY A 36 0.20 -1.06 -12.52
CA GLY A 36 -1.17 -1.39 -12.16
C GLY A 36 -2.02 -0.13 -11.95
N ARG A 37 -1.50 0.85 -11.20
CA ARG A 37 -2.12 2.17 -11.05
C ARG A 37 -2.30 2.88 -12.37
N HIS A 38 -1.31 2.87 -13.25
CA HIS A 38 -1.40 3.51 -14.55
C HIS A 38 -2.53 2.90 -15.41
N HIS A 39 -2.59 1.56 -15.48
CA HIS A 39 -3.66 0.87 -16.19
C HIS A 39 -5.03 1.12 -15.59
N PHE A 40 -5.13 1.13 -14.26
CA PHE A 40 -6.40 1.38 -13.58
C PHE A 40 -6.88 2.82 -13.80
N LYS A 41 -6.01 3.83 -13.63
CA LYS A 41 -6.35 5.23 -13.92
C LYS A 41 -6.83 5.42 -15.35
N ARG A 42 -6.12 4.85 -16.34
CA ARG A 42 -6.52 4.92 -17.75
C ARG A 42 -7.89 4.28 -18.00
N TYR A 43 -8.20 3.18 -17.32
CA TYR A 43 -9.52 2.56 -17.37
C TYR A 43 -10.60 3.46 -16.77
N LEU A 44 -10.34 4.07 -15.60
CA LEU A 44 -11.27 4.99 -14.97
C LEU A 44 -11.52 6.22 -15.87
N GLU A 45 -10.46 6.78 -16.47
CA GLU A 45 -10.54 7.89 -17.44
C GLU A 45 -11.37 7.52 -18.67
N SER A 46 -11.19 6.32 -19.25
CA SER A 46 -11.94 5.91 -20.45
C SER A 46 -13.44 5.69 -20.19
N ARG A 47 -13.81 5.50 -18.92
CA ARG A 47 -15.19 5.33 -18.45
C ARG A 47 -15.78 6.59 -17.81
N ASN A 48 -15.01 7.68 -17.72
CA ASN A 48 -15.36 8.92 -17.02
C ASN A 48 -15.70 8.71 -15.53
N PHE A 49 -14.94 7.85 -14.84
CA PHE A 49 -15.03 7.65 -13.40
C PHE A 49 -14.13 8.66 -12.66
N ASP A 50 -14.49 9.94 -12.74
CA ASP A 50 -13.69 11.07 -12.21
C ASP A 50 -13.51 11.02 -10.68
N GLU A 51 -14.55 10.57 -9.96
CA GLU A 51 -14.53 10.40 -8.50
C GLU A 51 -13.54 9.31 -8.07
N SER A 52 -13.59 8.17 -8.76
CA SER A 52 -12.69 7.04 -8.52
C SER A 52 -11.26 7.40 -8.90
N LEU A 53 -11.07 8.15 -10.00
CA LEU A 53 -9.77 8.67 -10.40
C LEU A 53 -9.17 9.57 -9.29
N SER A 54 -9.98 10.49 -8.76
CA SER A 54 -9.60 11.35 -7.62
C SER A 54 -9.28 10.53 -6.37
N THR A 55 -10.01 9.44 -6.14
CA THR A 55 -9.76 8.52 -5.02
C THR A 55 -8.41 7.79 -5.15
N VAL A 56 -8.02 7.39 -6.37
CA VAL A 56 -6.66 6.85 -6.61
C VAL A 56 -5.59 7.91 -6.35
N GLU A 57 -5.79 9.16 -6.77
CA GLU A 57 -4.84 10.25 -6.46
C GLU A 57 -4.73 10.52 -4.96
N PHE A 58 -5.85 10.51 -4.25
CA PHE A 58 -5.86 10.64 -2.80
C PHE A 58 -5.05 9.51 -2.12
N TRP A 59 -5.23 8.27 -2.57
CA TRP A 59 -4.45 7.13 -2.09
C TRP A 59 -2.94 7.33 -2.33
N GLU A 60 -2.55 7.82 -3.50
CA GLU A 60 -1.14 8.10 -3.82
C GLU A 60 -0.54 9.21 -2.95
N ARG A 61 -1.32 10.25 -2.64
CA ARG A 61 -0.89 11.31 -1.72
C ARG A 61 -0.69 10.77 -0.31
N CYS A 62 -1.57 9.89 0.18
CA CYS A 62 -1.39 9.23 1.47
C CYS A 62 -0.06 8.47 1.52
N VAL A 63 0.27 7.70 0.46
CA VAL A 63 1.53 6.94 0.37
C VAL A 63 2.75 7.85 0.33
N ARG A 64 2.66 8.99 -0.36
CA ARG A 64 3.76 9.97 -0.43
C ARG A 64 4.06 10.63 0.90
N ILE A 65 3.02 10.91 1.69
CA ILE A 65 3.14 11.60 2.98
C ILE A 65 3.68 10.65 4.05
N MET A 66 3.35 9.36 3.98
CA MET A 66 3.87 8.38 4.93
C MET A 66 5.40 8.26 4.79
N PRO A 67 6.17 8.52 5.85
CA PRO A 67 7.60 8.29 5.83
C PRO A 67 7.82 6.79 5.66
N THR A 68 8.31 6.37 4.51
CA THR A 68 8.91 5.05 4.40
C THR A 68 10.07 5.07 5.36
N LYS A 69 9.99 4.23 6.39
CA LYS A 69 11.08 4.03 7.35
C LYS A 69 12.25 3.49 6.55
N THR A 70 13.01 4.42 5.96
CA THR A 70 14.25 4.12 5.27
C THR A 70 15.19 3.84 6.40
N ASP A 71 15.16 2.59 6.87
CA ASP A 71 16.08 2.06 7.85
C ASP A 71 17.48 2.33 7.29
N GLY A 72 18.15 3.36 7.82
CA GLY A 72 19.52 3.69 7.50
C GLY A 72 20.46 2.62 8.05
N GLY A 73 20.40 1.40 7.51
CA GLY A 73 21.07 0.24 8.07
C GLY A 73 21.44 -0.90 7.12
N ASP A 74 20.86 -1.02 5.92
CA ASP A 74 21.34 -2.03 4.94
C ASP A 74 22.28 -1.38 3.93
N SER A 75 23.51 -1.18 4.39
CA SER A 75 24.64 -1.43 3.51
C SER A 75 24.43 -2.83 2.90
N PRO A 76 24.49 -3.01 1.56
CA PRO A 76 24.39 -4.34 0.99
C PRO A 76 25.46 -5.21 1.66
N PRO A 77 25.12 -6.40 2.21
CA PRO A 77 26.14 -7.31 2.71
C PRO A 77 27.16 -7.52 1.56
N PRO A 78 28.48 -7.41 1.84
CA PRO A 78 29.49 -7.65 0.82
C PRO A 78 29.22 -9.01 0.19
N ALA A 79 29.22 -9.04 -1.14
CA ALA A 79 28.93 -10.22 -1.94
C ALA A 79 29.64 -11.45 -1.36
N PRO A 80 28.93 -12.58 -1.14
CA PRO A 80 29.58 -13.82 -0.77
C PRO A 80 30.49 -14.23 -1.94
N SER A 81 31.80 -14.18 -1.69
CA SER A 81 32.78 -14.82 -2.56
C SER A 81 32.46 -16.31 -2.61
N GLU A 82 32.32 -16.82 -3.83
CA GLU A 82 31.95 -18.20 -4.11
C GLU A 82 32.91 -19.17 -3.42
N SER A 83 32.42 -19.83 -2.37
CA SER A 83 33.02 -21.06 -1.87
C SER A 83 31.98 -22.17 -1.98
N LEU A 84 32.28 -23.07 -2.91
CA LEU A 84 31.59 -24.32 -3.15
C LEU A 84 31.56 -25.15 -1.87
N PHE A 85 30.39 -25.36 -1.29
CA PHE A 85 30.16 -26.50 -0.41
C PHE A 85 28.79 -27.12 -0.69
N SER A 86 28.84 -28.29 -1.32
CA SER A 86 27.76 -29.27 -1.32
C SER A 86 27.63 -29.87 0.07
N PHE A 87 26.42 -29.92 0.65
CA PHE A 87 26.11 -30.95 1.63
C PHE A 87 24.62 -31.28 1.69
N SER A 88 24.38 -32.57 1.95
CA SER A 88 23.18 -33.35 1.71
C SER A 88 22.11 -33.25 2.80
N SER A 89 20.92 -33.70 2.41
CA SER A 89 19.75 -34.12 3.19
C SER A 89 19.98 -34.61 4.63
N SER A 90 19.05 -34.26 5.54
CA SER A 90 18.17 -35.23 6.21
C SER A 90 17.43 -34.67 7.44
N SER A 91 16.15 -35.09 7.52
CA SER A 91 15.43 -35.56 8.72
C SER A 91 14.66 -34.62 9.65
N GLN A 92 13.47 -35.15 9.95
CA GLN A 92 12.38 -34.72 10.81
C GLN A 92 12.76 -34.63 12.30
N GLY A 93 12.01 -33.82 13.05
CA GLY A 93 11.98 -33.84 14.51
C GLY A 93 10.79 -33.05 15.04
N GLU A 94 9.72 -33.76 15.40
CA GLU A 94 8.60 -33.25 16.19
C GLU A 94 9.04 -33.01 17.65
N CYS A 95 8.55 -31.96 18.30
CA CYS A 95 8.56 -31.88 19.76
C CYS A 95 7.36 -31.07 20.26
N SER A 96 6.46 -31.74 20.99
CA SER A 96 5.40 -31.14 21.81
C SER A 96 5.91 -31.05 23.24
N THR A 97 5.64 -29.95 23.98
CA THR A 97 5.09 -29.92 25.35
C THR A 97 5.18 -28.53 26.01
N SER A 98 4.03 -28.10 26.56
CA SER A 98 3.80 -27.59 27.92
C SER A 98 4.32 -26.21 28.39
N SER A 99 3.32 -25.36 28.65
CA SER A 99 3.08 -24.49 29.82
C SER A 99 4.19 -24.25 30.86
N SER A 100 4.45 -22.97 31.18
CA SER A 100 4.63 -22.51 32.57
C SER A 100 4.58 -20.99 32.69
N SER A 101 3.69 -20.49 33.55
CA SER A 101 3.67 -19.13 34.11
C SER A 101 4.76 -19.01 35.18
N HIS A 102 5.35 -17.83 35.41
CA HIS A 102 5.71 -17.30 36.74
C HIS A 102 6.32 -15.87 36.61
N HIS A 103 5.99 -15.05 37.61
CA HIS A 103 6.28 -13.62 37.77
C HIS A 103 7.78 -13.27 37.86
N SER A 104 8.15 -12.05 37.42
CA SER A 104 9.17 -11.23 38.10
C SER A 104 9.00 -9.75 37.79
N PHE A 105 8.84 -8.98 38.87
CA PHE A 105 9.01 -7.53 38.96
C PHE A 105 10.48 -7.17 38.75
N ASN A 106 10.77 -6.09 38.02
CA ASN A 106 12.04 -5.36 38.12
C ASN A 106 11.86 -3.87 37.77
N ALA A 107 12.76 -3.09 38.38
CA ALA A 107 12.71 -1.67 38.73
C ALA A 107 12.71 -0.65 37.57
N PRO A 108 12.36 0.63 37.86
CA PRO A 108 12.45 1.72 36.89
C PRO A 108 13.89 2.26 36.86
N THR A 109 14.58 2.10 35.73
CA THR A 109 15.86 2.75 35.46
C THR A 109 15.79 3.66 34.26
N SER A 110 16.29 4.88 34.48
CA SER A 110 16.87 5.82 33.53
C SER A 110 15.96 6.39 32.44
N SER A 111 15.58 7.64 32.68
CA SER A 111 15.10 8.64 31.73
C SER A 111 16.04 8.77 30.52
N SER A 112 15.74 8.02 29.45
CA SER A 112 16.14 8.35 28.10
C SER A 112 15.28 9.53 27.66
N VAL A 113 15.90 10.70 27.48
CA VAL A 113 15.26 11.90 26.92
C VAL A 113 14.77 11.55 25.52
N ALA A 114 13.48 11.20 25.42
CA ALA A 114 12.80 10.96 24.17
C ALA A 114 12.84 12.26 23.37
N LYS A 115 13.63 12.27 22.28
CA LYS A 115 13.47 13.26 21.22
C LYS A 115 12.06 13.08 20.66
N THR A 116 11.10 13.82 21.19
CA THR A 116 9.80 14.00 20.55
C THR A 116 10.07 14.64 19.20
N SER A 117 9.99 13.81 18.16
CA SER A 117 10.07 14.18 16.74
C SER A 117 8.92 15.14 16.47
N GLN A 118 9.20 16.44 16.55
CA GLN A 118 8.22 17.46 16.21
C GLN A 118 7.85 17.26 14.74
N VAL A 119 6.55 17.11 14.45
CA VAL A 119 6.01 17.08 13.09
C VAL A 119 6.55 18.30 12.35
N SER A 120 7.27 18.07 11.25
CA SER A 120 7.82 19.15 10.44
C SER A 120 6.68 20.02 9.89
N GLU A 121 6.88 21.34 9.82
CA GLU A 121 5.89 22.27 9.25
C GLU A 121 5.48 21.87 7.82
N ASN A 122 6.41 21.27 7.06
CA ASN A 122 6.14 20.71 5.73
C ASN A 122 5.11 19.59 5.76
N LEU A 123 5.23 18.65 6.72
CA LEU A 123 4.26 17.57 6.88
C LEU A 123 2.87 18.11 7.21
N HIS A 124 2.78 19.12 8.09
CA HIS A 124 1.48 19.73 8.41
C HIS A 124 0.81 20.34 7.18
N ARG A 125 1.56 21.07 6.35
CA ARG A 125 1.06 21.65 5.10
C ARG A 125 0.58 20.60 4.11
N GLU A 126 1.31 19.49 3.95
CA GLU A 126 0.90 18.39 3.07
C GLU A 126 -0.39 17.72 3.58
N LEU A 127 -0.55 17.58 4.90
CA LEU A 127 -1.78 17.06 5.49
C LEU A 127 -2.97 18.01 5.25
N GLU A 128 -2.79 19.33 5.37
CA GLU A 128 -3.84 20.31 5.04
C GLU A 128 -4.30 20.18 3.59
N LEU A 129 -3.35 20.11 2.65
CA LEU A 129 -3.66 19.92 1.22
C LEU A 129 -4.34 18.57 0.94
N LEU A 130 -3.98 17.52 1.68
CA LEU A 130 -4.63 16.21 1.59
C LEU A 130 -6.09 16.27 2.05
N VAL A 131 -6.36 16.92 3.18
CA VAL A 131 -7.72 17.06 3.73
C VAL A 131 -8.59 17.93 2.83
N GLU A 132 -8.05 19.04 2.31
CA GLU A 132 -8.76 19.89 1.35
C GLU A 132 -9.09 19.12 0.07
N PHE A 133 -8.13 18.36 -0.48
CA PHE A 133 -8.34 17.54 -1.65
C PHE A 133 -9.44 16.49 -1.42
N ALA A 134 -9.39 15.79 -0.28
CA ALA A 134 -10.40 14.80 0.07
C ALA A 134 -11.79 15.42 0.16
N ASN A 135 -11.92 16.58 0.81
CA ASN A 135 -13.20 17.27 0.96
C ASN A 135 -13.84 17.70 -0.36
N ASN A 136 -13.02 18.01 -1.38
CA ASN A 136 -13.50 18.57 -2.64
C ASN A 136 -13.70 17.50 -3.73
N TYR A 137 -12.95 16.39 -3.68
CA TYR A 137 -12.86 15.44 -4.80
C TYR A 137 -13.09 13.98 -4.41
N VAL A 138 -13.15 13.64 -3.12
CA VAL A 138 -13.30 12.26 -2.66
C VAL A 138 -14.55 12.13 -1.81
N ASN A 139 -15.34 11.10 -2.07
CA ASN A 139 -16.60 10.86 -1.38
C ASN A 139 -16.41 10.06 -0.08
N LEU A 140 -15.62 10.62 0.84
CA LEU A 140 -15.44 10.07 2.16
C LEU A 140 -16.66 10.35 3.03
N ASP A 141 -17.05 9.38 3.86
CA ASP A 141 -18.12 9.58 4.82
C ASP A 141 -17.71 10.55 5.96
N LEU A 142 -18.70 11.00 6.73
CA LEU A 142 -18.47 11.97 7.81
C LEU A 142 -17.52 11.44 8.90
N ALA A 143 -17.51 10.13 9.18
CA ALA A 143 -16.60 9.53 10.16
C ALA A 143 -15.15 9.51 9.62
N GLN A 144 -14.96 9.14 8.36
CA GLN A 144 -13.68 9.15 7.66
C GLN A 144 -13.12 10.58 7.58
N MET A 145 -13.93 11.56 7.20
CA MET A 145 -13.51 12.98 7.19
C MET A 145 -13.17 13.51 8.59
N ARG A 146 -13.90 13.12 9.63
CA ARG A 146 -13.55 13.48 11.03
C ARG A 146 -12.20 12.93 11.44
N ASN A 147 -11.84 11.72 11.01
CA ASN A 147 -10.54 11.14 11.28
C ASN A 147 -9.43 11.94 10.60
N LEU A 148 -9.64 12.38 9.36
CA LEU A 148 -8.71 13.26 8.64
C LEU A 148 -8.51 14.62 9.33
N TYR A 149 -9.58 15.29 9.77
CA TYR A 149 -9.43 16.54 10.52
C TYR A 149 -8.75 16.35 11.87
N ARG A 150 -8.99 15.21 12.53
CA ARG A 150 -8.33 14.86 13.79
C ARG A 150 -6.82 14.70 13.58
N MET A 151 -6.41 14.12 12.45
CA MET A 151 -5.01 13.91 12.10
C MET A 151 -4.20 15.22 12.08
N MET A 152 -4.76 16.32 11.58
CA MET A 152 -4.08 17.62 11.57
C MET A 152 -3.77 18.15 12.98
N ARG A 153 -4.48 17.69 14.01
CA ARG A 153 -4.27 18.10 15.41
C ARG A 153 -3.27 17.21 16.15
N LEU A 154 -2.79 16.15 15.51
CA LEU A 154 -1.84 15.22 16.12
C LEU A 154 -0.42 15.80 16.01
N THR A 155 0.30 15.78 17.12
CA THR A 155 1.73 16.11 17.17
C THR A 155 2.62 14.87 17.08
N ASP A 156 2.01 13.69 17.22
CA ASP A 156 2.67 12.39 17.23
C ASP A 156 2.65 11.80 15.82
N GLU A 157 3.82 11.73 15.20
CA GLU A 157 4.04 11.20 13.86
C GLU A 157 3.51 9.76 13.72
N ALA A 158 3.64 8.92 14.75
CA ALA A 158 3.15 7.54 14.70
C ALA A 158 1.62 7.50 14.55
N LYS A 159 0.90 8.39 15.24
CA LYS A 159 -0.56 8.49 15.14
C LYS A 159 -1.00 9.12 13.83
N VAL A 160 -0.20 10.03 13.25
CA VAL A 160 -0.44 10.55 11.90
C VAL A 160 -0.35 9.41 10.88
N ILE A 161 0.69 8.57 10.97
CA ILE A 161 0.86 7.40 10.09
C ILE A 161 -0.33 6.43 10.24
N GLU A 162 -0.77 6.14 11.47
CA GLU A 162 -1.95 5.30 11.70
C GLU A 162 -3.21 5.87 11.02
N ALA A 163 -3.45 7.18 11.15
CA ALA A 163 -4.58 7.85 10.51
C ALA A 163 -4.47 7.82 8.97
N LEU A 164 -3.28 8.00 8.40
CA LEU A 164 -3.05 7.87 6.96
C LEU A 164 -3.28 6.44 6.47
N LEU A 165 -2.91 5.43 7.24
CA LEU A 165 -3.19 4.03 6.91
C LEU A 165 -4.69 3.74 6.89
N GLN A 166 -5.44 4.28 7.84
CA GLN A 166 -6.91 4.18 7.85
C GLN A 166 -7.53 4.90 6.65
N ALA A 167 -7.07 6.12 6.34
CA ALA A 167 -7.54 6.86 5.18
C ALA A 167 -7.24 6.13 3.85
N LYS A 168 -6.06 5.51 3.75
CA LYS A 168 -5.68 4.66 2.62
C LYS A 168 -6.62 3.47 2.46
N GLN A 169 -6.98 2.84 3.57
CA GLN A 169 -7.91 1.71 3.60
C GLN A 169 -9.32 2.14 3.16
N SER A 170 -9.81 3.29 3.65
CA SER A 170 -11.09 3.86 3.20
C SER A 170 -11.11 4.15 1.70
N ALA A 171 -10.01 4.68 1.14
CA ALA A 171 -9.90 4.90 -0.30
C ALA A 171 -9.95 3.58 -1.09
N MET A 172 -9.36 2.50 -0.58
CA MET A 172 -9.45 1.18 -1.20
C MET A 172 -10.87 0.61 -1.18
N GLU A 173 -11.60 0.84 -0.10
CA GLU A 173 -13.01 0.42 0.02
C GLU A 173 -13.91 1.17 -0.96
N LEU A 174 -13.69 2.48 -1.14
CA LEU A 174 -14.41 3.28 -2.14
C LEU A 174 -14.13 2.81 -3.58
N LEU A 175 -12.92 2.32 -3.85
CA LEU A 175 -12.51 1.81 -5.16
C LEU A 175 -12.95 0.37 -5.44
N ALA A 176 -13.54 -0.33 -4.47
CA ALA A 176 -13.80 -1.77 -4.57
C ALA A 176 -14.75 -2.12 -5.73
N ASP A 177 -15.84 -1.37 -5.88
CA ASP A 177 -16.84 -1.62 -6.93
C ASP A 177 -16.26 -1.37 -8.34
N ASP A 178 -15.57 -0.25 -8.53
CA ASP A 178 -14.92 0.08 -9.81
C ASP A 178 -13.75 -0.84 -10.13
N TYR A 179 -13.07 -1.35 -9.10
CA TYR A 179 -12.04 -2.36 -9.26
C TYR A 179 -12.61 -3.68 -9.81
N GLU A 180 -13.80 -4.12 -9.39
CA GLU A 180 -14.41 -5.32 -9.97
C GLU A 180 -14.75 -5.11 -11.45
N LEU A 181 -15.21 -3.92 -11.84
CA LEU A 181 -15.41 -3.58 -13.26
C LEU A 181 -14.10 -3.58 -14.06
N PHE A 182 -13.03 -3.05 -13.47
CA PHE A 182 -11.69 -3.09 -14.06
C PHE A 182 -11.16 -4.52 -14.19
N ARG A 183 -11.35 -5.35 -13.17
CA ARG A 183 -10.95 -6.76 -13.16
C ARG A 183 -11.69 -7.54 -14.24
N GLU A 184 -13.00 -7.37 -14.36
CA GLU A 184 -13.77 -7.95 -15.46
C GLU A 184 -13.26 -7.50 -16.82
N HIS A 185 -12.96 -6.21 -16.96
CA HIS A 185 -12.43 -5.65 -18.19
C HIS A 185 -11.10 -6.30 -18.58
N LEU A 186 -10.17 -6.44 -17.63
CA LEU A 186 -8.90 -7.14 -17.83
C LEU A 186 -9.14 -8.58 -18.28
N LEU A 187 -9.98 -9.34 -17.60
CA LEU A 187 -10.24 -10.75 -17.96
C LEU A 187 -10.94 -10.90 -19.32
N LYS A 188 -11.87 -10.00 -19.66
CA LYS A 188 -12.53 -9.94 -20.98
C LYS A 188 -11.52 -9.63 -22.08
N SER A 189 -10.61 -8.67 -21.85
CA SER A 189 -9.57 -8.31 -22.82
C SER A 189 -8.63 -9.48 -23.16
N GLN A 190 -8.49 -10.43 -22.23
CA GLN A 190 -7.64 -11.62 -22.36
C GLN A 190 -8.37 -12.82 -22.99
N GLY A 191 -9.65 -12.66 -23.33
CA GLY A 191 -10.49 -13.76 -23.81
C GLY A 191 -10.79 -14.83 -22.75
N LEU A 192 -10.54 -14.54 -21.47
CA LEU A 192 -10.81 -15.45 -20.35
C LEU A 192 -12.28 -15.44 -19.92
N LEU A 193 -12.98 -14.34 -20.18
CA LEU A 193 -14.43 -14.23 -20.03
C LEU A 193 -15.10 -14.17 -21.39
N LYS A 194 -16.09 -15.03 -21.61
CA LYS A 194 -16.96 -14.97 -22.80
C LYS A 194 -17.87 -13.75 -22.70
N ARG A 195 -18.07 -13.07 -23.83
CA ARG A 195 -19.03 -11.96 -23.96
C ARG A 195 -20.46 -12.43 -23.74
#